data_AF-A0A6C8GIR7-F1
#
_entry.id   AF-A0A6C8GIR7-F1
#
_cell.length_a   1.000
_cell.length_b   1.000
_cell.length_c   1.000
_cell.angle_alpha   90.00
_cell.angle_beta   90.00
_cell.angle_gamma   90.00
#
_symmetry.space_group_name_H-M   'P 1'
#
loop_
_entity.id
_entity.type
_entity.pdbx_description
1 polymer ?
#
loop_
_entity_poly.entity_id
_entity_poly.type
_entity_poly.pdbx_seq_one_letter_code
_entity_poly.pdbx_strand_id
1 'polypeptide(L)' 'PRRHVLQKLITMIIILLMYAWGFEWLGFPIATALLTMVIGMLFGATIPAAGISGAVLGILLWYAFDRLLDVTLPLGAWLS' A
#
# COMPACT_ATOMS: atom_id res chain seq x y z
N PRO A 1 5.43 5.94 26.86
CA PRO A 1 4.26 6.21 25.98
C PRO A 1 4.60 6.94 24.66
N ARG A 2 5.24 8.13 24.67
CA ARG A 2 5.47 8.94 23.46
C ARG A 2 6.46 8.34 22.44
N ARG A 3 7.48 7.60 22.89
CA ARG A 3 8.49 6.98 21.99
C ARG A 3 7.90 5.96 21.01
N HIS A 4 6.90 5.18 21.43
CA HIS A 4 6.23 4.21 20.56
C HIS A 4 5.45 4.88 19.41
N VAL A 5 4.82 6.02 19.67
CA VAL A 5 4.08 6.75 18.62
C VAL A 5 5.05 7.34 17.61
N LEU A 6 6.17 7.91 18.07
CA LEU A 6 7.21 8.45 17.20
C LEU A 6 7.81 7.37 16.28
N GLN A 7 8.07 6.18 16.83
CA GLN A 7 8.54 5.03 16.04
C GLN A 7 7.52 4.64 14.97
N LYS A 8 6.23 4.54 15.31
CA LYS A 8 5.18 4.26 14.33
C LYS A 8 5.10 5.32 13.23
N LEU A 9 5.21 6.60 13.57
CA LEU A 9 5.22 7.69 12.60
C LEU A 9 6.44 7.63 11.68
N ILE A 10 7.63 7.37 12.21
CA ILE A 10 8.85 7.20 11.40
C ILE A 10 8.70 6.00 10.47
N THR A 11 8.18 4.88 10.98
CA THR A 11 7.88 3.70 10.17
C THR A 11 6.88 4.02 9.06
N MET A 12 5.80 4.76 9.34
CA MET A 12 4.85 5.21 8.32
C MET A 12 5.52 6.08 7.25
N ILE A 13 6.37 7.03 7.64
CA ILE A 13 7.09 7.89 6.69
C ILE A 13 7.98 7.04 5.77
N ILE A 14 8.74 6.09 6.34
CA ILE A 14 9.59 5.18 5.56
C ILE A 14 8.76 4.35 4.57
N ILE A 15 7.62 3.82 5.02
CA ILE A 15 6.73 3.01 4.16
C ILE A 15 6.14 3.87 3.04
N LEU A 16 5.73 5.11 3.32
CA LEU A 16 5.20 6.02 2.31
C LEU A 16 6.27 6.42 1.27
N LEU A 17 7.52 6.61 1.69
CA LEU A 17 8.64 6.85 0.79
C LEU A 17 8.94 5.62 -0.08
N MET A 18 8.92 4.43 0.51
CA MET A 18 9.04 3.17 -0.23
C MET A 18 7.88 2.95 -1.21
N TYR A 19 6.66 3.35 -0.83
CA TYR A 19 5.49 3.29 -1.70
C TYR A 19 5.65 4.19 -2.93
N ALA A 20 6.07 5.44 -2.71
CA ALA A 20 6.31 6.39 -3.80
C ALA A 20 7.43 5.92 -4.74
N TRP A 21 8.51 5.35 -4.19
CA TRP A 21 9.59 4.79 -5.00
C TRP A 21 9.16 3.52 -5.75
N GLY A 22 8.43 2.62 -5.10
CA GLY A 22 7.94 1.38 -5.70
C GLY A 22 6.85 1.61 -6.74
N PHE A 23 6.28 2.81 -6.83
CA PHE A 23 5.14 3.11 -7.69
C PHE A 23 5.45 2.91 -9.18
N GLU A 24 6.65 3.28 -9.63
CA GLU A 24 7.08 3.09 -11.01
C GLU A 24 7.34 1.61 -11.34
N TRP A 25 7.77 0.82 -10.35
CA TRP A 25 8.23 -0.56 -10.56
C TRP A 25 7.15 -1.60 -10.30
N LEU A 26 6.42 -1.49 -9.19
CA LEU A 26 5.35 -2.40 -8.76
C LEU A 26 3.97 -2.01 -9.29
N GLY A 27 3.79 -0.75 -9.72
CA GLY A 27 2.49 -0.21 -10.07
C GLY A 27 1.57 0.05 -8.88
N PHE A 28 0.50 0.79 -9.15
CA PHE A 28 -0.46 1.23 -8.12
C PHE A 28 -1.13 0.12 -7.29
N PRO A 29 -1.69 -0.97 -7.86
CA PRO A 29 -2.40 -1.99 -7.09
C PRO A 29 -1.52 -2.66 -6.04
N ILE A 30 -0.31 -3.07 -6.44
CA ILE A 30 0.58 -3.86 -5.59
C ILE A 30 1.23 -2.97 -4.53
N ALA A 31 1.66 -1.77 -4.91
CA ALA A 31 2.18 -0.79 -3.98
C ALA A 31 1.12 -0.44 -2.91
N THR A 32 -0.14 -0.26 -3.33
CA THR A 32 -1.23 0.12 -2.42
C THR A 32 -1.58 -1.03 -1.49
N ALA A 33 -1.65 -2.27 -2.00
CA ALA A 33 -1.88 -3.46 -1.20
C ALA A 33 -0.83 -3.61 -0.08
N LEU A 34 0.46 -3.50 -0.42
CA LEU A 34 1.57 -3.57 0.53
C LEU A 34 1.49 -2.46 1.57
N LEU A 35 1.21 -1.22 1.16
CA LEU A 35 1.04 -0.08 2.06
C LEU A 35 -0.07 -0.36 3.08
N THR A 36 -1.26 -0.77 2.63
CA THR A 36 -2.38 -1.10 3.52
C THR A 36 -2.08 -2.27 4.46
N MET A 37 -1.36 -3.30 3.99
CA MET A 37 -0.94 -4.42 4.82
C MET A 37 0.01 -3.96 5.94
N VAL A 38 1.04 -3.19 5.63
CA VAL A 38 2.02 -2.75 6.63
C VAL A 38 1.40 -1.77 7.63
N ILE A 39 0.51 -0.88 7.16
CA ILE A 39 -0.28 -0.02 8.04
C ILE A 39 -1.13 -0.88 8.98
N GLY A 40 -1.86 -1.87 8.47
CA GLY A 40 -2.66 -2.80 9.28
C GLY A 40 -1.83 -3.47 10.38
N MET A 41 -0.65 -3.98 10.04
CA MET A 41 0.27 -4.57 11.02
C MET A 41 0.76 -3.56 12.07
N LEU A 42 1.04 -2.31 11.67
CA LEU A 42 1.49 -1.25 12.58
C LEU A 42 0.42 -0.87 13.62
N PHE A 43 -0.86 -1.02 13.27
CA PHE A 43 -2.00 -0.79 14.15
C PHE A 43 -2.47 -2.05 14.90
N GLY A 44 -1.76 -3.17 14.76
CA GLY A 44 -2.01 -4.39 15.54
C GLY A 44 -2.92 -5.42 14.87
N ALA A 45 -3.14 -5.32 13.55
CA ALA A 45 -3.78 -6.39 12.80
C ALA A 45 -2.89 -7.64 12.76
N THR A 46 -3.49 -8.82 12.83
CA THR A 46 -2.79 -10.08 12.64
C THR A 46 -2.29 -10.20 11.20
N ILE A 47 -1.14 -10.84 10.99
CA ILE A 47 -0.52 -11.04 9.65
C ILE A 47 -1.54 -11.52 8.58
N PRO A 48 -2.41 -12.52 8.83
CA PRO A 48 -3.41 -12.93 7.84
C PRO A 48 -4.48 -11.86 7.59
N ALA A 49 -4.94 -11.14 8.63
CA ALA A 49 -5.94 -10.08 8.46
C ALA A 49 -5.36 -8.86 7.72
N ALA A 50 -4.10 -8.51 7.99
CA ALA A 50 -3.37 -7.47 7.28
C ALA A 50 -3.15 -7.83 5.81
N GLY A 51 -2.79 -9.09 5.53
CA GLY A 51 -2.61 -9.57 4.15
C GLY A 51 -3.91 -9.54 3.35
N ILE A 52 -5.01 -10.04 3.92
CA ILE A 52 -6.32 -10.05 3.24
C ILE A 52 -6.84 -8.63 3.03
N SER A 53 -6.77 -7.77 4.06
CA SER A 53 -7.22 -6.37 3.92
C SER A 53 -6.38 -5.60 2.90
N GLY A 54 -5.07 -5.82 2.87
CA GLY A 54 -4.19 -5.24 1.87
C GLY A 54 -4.50 -5.72 0.45
N ALA A 55 -4.66 -7.02 0.25
CA ALA A 55 -5.01 -7.59 -1.05
C ALA A 55 -6.38 -7.09 -1.55
N VAL A 56 -7.40 -7.12 -0.69
CA VAL A 56 -8.75 -6.65 -1.03
C VAL A 56 -8.71 -5.17 -1.39
N LEU A 57 -8.12 -4.30 -0.56
CA LEU A 57 -8.05 -2.88 -0.83
C LEU A 57 -7.24 -2.54 -2.08
N GLY A 58 -6.10 -3.20 -2.30
CA GLY A 58 -5.29 -3.00 -3.50
C GLY A 58 -6.07 -3.33 -4.79
N ILE A 59 -6.78 -4.45 -4.80
CA ILE A 59 -7.61 -4.87 -5.95
C ILE A 59 -8.80 -3.92 -6.14
N LEU A 60 -9.50 -3.56 -5.07
CA LEU A 60 -10.68 -2.68 -5.12
C LEU A 60 -10.32 -1.28 -5.59
N LEU A 61 -9.23 -0.71 -5.06
CA LEU A 61 -8.77 0.61 -5.49
C LEU A 61 -8.28 0.57 -6.92
N TRP A 62 -7.54 -0.46 -7.34
CA TRP A 62 -7.14 -0.56 -8.74
C TRP A 62 -8.34 -0.62 -9.67
N TYR A 63 -9.35 -1.44 -9.36
CA TYR A 63 -10.58 -1.50 -10.14
C TYR A 63 -11.32 -0.16 -10.18
N ALA A 64 -11.41 0.55 -9.05
CA ALA A 64 -12.04 1.87 -9.00
C ALA A 64 -11.28 2.89 -9.86
N PHE A 65 -9.95 2.92 -9.79
CA PHE A 65 -9.18 3.88 -10.56
C PHE A 65 -9.13 3.56 -12.07
N ASP A 66 -8.96 2.29 -12.42
CA ASP A 66 -8.91 1.84 -13.81
C ASP A 66 -10.30 1.89 -14.47
N ARG A 67 -11.31 1.29 -13.84
CA ARG A 67 -12.63 1.07 -14.46
C ARG A 67 -13.64 2.18 -14.18
N LEU A 68 -13.56 2.81 -13.00
CA LEU A 68 -14.56 3.82 -12.58
C LEU A 68 -14.05 5.25 -12.83
N LEU A 69 -12.75 5.50 -12.70
CA LEU A 69 -12.14 6.82 -12.88
C LEU A 69 -11.37 6.97 -14.20
N ASP A 70 -11.23 5.90 -14.99
CA ASP A 70 -10.56 5.87 -16.32
C ASP A 70 -9.13 6.47 -16.28
N VAL A 71 -8.45 6.30 -15.14
CA VAL A 71 -7.09 6.78 -14.93
C VAL A 71 -6.12 5.68 -15.35
N THR A 72 -5.33 5.93 -16.39
CA THR A 72 -4.24 5.02 -16.80
C THR A 72 -3.14 5.03 -15.74
N LEU A 73 -3.25 4.12 -14.79
CA LEU A 73 -2.25 3.94 -13.76
C LEU A 73 -1.08 3.10 -14.30
N PRO A 74 0.15 3.38 -13.85
CA PRO A 74 1.28 2.52 -14.16
C PRO A 74 1.01 1.12 -13.58
N LEU A 75 0.99 0.11 -14.45
CA LEU A 75 0.92 -1.30 -14.07
C LEU A 75 2.28 -1.81 -13.54
N GLY A 76 3.31 -0.96 -13.55
CA GLY A 76 4.68 -1.27 -13.20
C GLY A 76 5.54 -1.48 -14.45
N ALA A 77 6.77 -0.97 -14.42
CA ALA A 77 7.73 -1.08 -15.53
C ALA A 77 8.07 -2.52 -15.95
N TRP A 78 7.65 -3.53 -15.19
CA TRP A 78 7.79 -4.94 -15.52
C TRP A 78 6.75 -5.47 -16.52
N LEU A 79 5.62 -4.76 -16.67
CA LEU A 79 4.52 -5.13 -17.58
C LEU A 79 4.49 -4.28 -18.87
N SER A 80 5.45 -3.37 -19.05
CA SER A 80 5.63 -2.52 -20.25
C SER A 80 6.59 -3.11 -21.27
#